data_AF-A0A0J9UKW0-F1
#
_entry.id   AF-A0A0J9UKW0-F1
#
_cell.length_a   1.000
_cell.length_b   1.000
_cell.length_c   1.000
_cell.angle_alpha   90.00
_cell.angle_beta   90.00
_cell.angle_gamma   90.00
#
_symmetry.space_group_name_H-M   'P 1'
#
loop_
_entity.id
_entity.type
_entity.pdbx_description
1 polymer ?
#
loop_
_entity_poly.entity_id
_entity_poly.type
_entity_poly.pdbx_seq_one_letter_code
_entity_poly.pdbx_strand_id
1 'polypeptide(L)'
;MSTLTDSEIEKLFSGAPQYFARSEGHCSGAPNPSVAFPFDEALEIRDLTDHVQIEDRAWSGLTAWPHLTRDLNQDAAARAQAVDSRKAHFFIRCRERPNMLSMQGLEKGTMGFSAALELAVGDALEEEQFGFDSVGKKAHAIVEARERMLSSLGYLRRLPETELLDRLKRNAELYRVNDLRKKTSVQTYQDLFHTFMRPCNSVVDKRDHYSLTNQINALIKCLGTANVWFDFTHVEWRIRLGQILWGGEDNDELEDTSSIHDASSAGERAEEKYWLLMQILVATELLIRLDAITEGEEYGVEAFRPVDVVHFERAATPMVKWSLHLARSWLDNIEIEKIKEDPPSDASETKGTTTPPPATGWLGALFSKFIVRQHHEDKTTASHTYTIKGRNPQQQVDGLTHFAKKLLWPNIDTYEGLIAKNARQSIINSVPKPASTNASERSLKSSESNGSKRGLYFGAWDRPGSQKDKTRPQRRKLAAALHPSGWLSKSYIYGLVLPGDGMCHFLMATLLENDSKAMERLGSFANLCGGFVYSGKSFWSTSCIVGRVIAAGQGSAECMGWVSSDILPLGIDEGWVNIEVEEVAGRCYVSDEMGIKLTDSRGQGASGQESETLGKEAR
;
A
#
# COMPACT_ATOMS: atom_id res chain seq x y z
N MET A 1 17.01 -53.50 19.85
CA MET A 1 16.01 -52.46 19.58
C MET A 1 15.60 -52.61 18.12
N SER A 2 14.32 -52.86 17.83
CA SER A 2 13.84 -52.83 16.46
C SER A 2 13.83 -51.38 15.98
N THR A 3 14.54 -51.11 14.89
CA THR A 3 14.50 -49.80 14.22
C THR A 3 13.16 -49.66 13.49
N LEU A 4 12.50 -48.52 13.67
CA LEU A 4 11.28 -48.19 12.91
C LEU A 4 11.60 -48.17 11.41
N THR A 5 10.68 -48.69 10.61
CA THR A 5 10.71 -48.57 9.15
C THR A 5 10.25 -47.17 8.72
N ASP A 6 10.63 -46.72 7.52
CA ASP A 6 10.24 -45.40 7.01
C ASP A 6 8.71 -45.22 7.00
N SER A 7 7.95 -46.26 6.64
CA SER A 7 6.48 -46.22 6.66
C SER A 7 5.90 -46.10 8.07
N GLU A 8 6.54 -46.73 9.08
CA GLU A 8 6.13 -46.56 10.48
C GLU A 8 6.45 -45.17 11.01
N ILE A 9 7.55 -44.56 10.55
CA ILE A 9 7.90 -43.17 10.85
C ILE A 9 6.88 -42.21 10.22
N GLU A 10 6.58 -42.35 8.92
CA GLU A 10 5.57 -41.53 8.23
C GLU A 10 4.21 -41.62 8.93
N LYS A 11 3.78 -42.83 9.29
CA LYS A 11 2.51 -43.03 10.00
C LYS A 11 2.52 -42.42 11.40
N LEU A 12 3.65 -42.50 12.12
CA LEU A 12 3.80 -41.92 13.45
C LEU A 12 3.76 -40.38 13.42
N PHE A 13 4.28 -39.78 12.35
CA PHE A 13 4.36 -38.33 12.16
C PHE A 13 3.33 -37.78 11.16
N SER A 14 2.31 -38.57 10.79
CA SER A 14 1.16 -38.10 10.01
C SER A 14 0.48 -36.95 10.76
N GLY A 15 0.28 -35.81 10.08
CA GLY A 15 -0.28 -34.59 10.67
C GLY A 15 0.68 -33.77 11.53
N ALA A 16 1.95 -34.18 11.70
CA ALA A 16 2.94 -33.39 12.41
C ALA A 16 3.46 -32.23 11.53
N PRO A 17 3.48 -30.98 12.03
CA PRO A 17 4.00 -29.84 11.28
C PRO A 17 5.52 -29.90 11.18
N GLN A 18 6.05 -29.56 10.00
CA GLN A 18 7.46 -29.24 9.79
C GLN A 18 7.60 -27.75 9.49
N TYR A 19 8.53 -27.12 10.18
CA TYR A 19 8.81 -25.69 10.07
C TYR A 19 10.00 -25.46 9.16
N PHE A 20 9.88 -24.49 8.25
CA PHE A 20 10.90 -24.14 7.28
C PHE A 20 11.14 -22.63 7.28
N ALA A 21 12.39 -22.25 7.01
CA ALA A 21 12.78 -20.88 6.69
C ALA A 21 13.27 -20.87 5.24
N ARG A 22 12.45 -20.40 4.30
CA ARG A 22 12.72 -20.49 2.85
C ARG A 22 13.02 -19.13 2.26
N SER A 23 14.09 -19.00 1.50
CA SER A 23 14.32 -17.80 0.68
C SER A 23 13.42 -17.84 -0.56
N GLU A 24 12.80 -16.70 -0.90
CA GLU A 24 11.88 -16.59 -2.04
C GLU A 24 12.58 -16.24 -3.37
N GLY A 25 13.89 -16.10 -3.35
CA GLY A 25 14.67 -15.80 -4.53
C GLY A 25 15.98 -15.09 -4.22
N HIS A 26 16.59 -14.50 -5.25
CA HIS A 26 17.82 -13.73 -5.07
C HIS A 26 17.47 -12.40 -4.38
N CYS A 27 18.25 -12.05 -3.34
CA CYS A 27 18.12 -10.77 -2.63
C CYS A 27 16.72 -10.51 -2.03
N SER A 28 15.98 -11.56 -1.65
CA SER A 28 14.61 -11.44 -1.12
C SER A 28 14.53 -11.01 0.36
N GLY A 29 15.64 -10.55 0.96
CA GLY A 29 15.74 -10.28 2.39
C GLY A 29 15.80 -11.56 3.24
N ALA A 30 15.41 -11.47 4.51
CA ALA A 30 15.44 -12.60 5.45
C ALA A 30 14.55 -13.78 4.95
N PRO A 31 14.81 -15.03 5.33
CA PRO A 31 13.97 -16.16 4.90
C PRO A 31 12.51 -16.03 5.37
N ASN A 32 11.58 -16.53 4.56
CA ASN A 32 10.16 -16.62 4.88
C ASN A 32 9.87 -17.86 5.76
N PRO A 33 9.30 -17.69 6.97
CA PRO A 33 8.83 -18.80 7.79
C PRO A 33 7.60 -19.47 7.16
N SER A 34 7.62 -20.80 7.07
CA SER A 34 6.49 -21.58 6.53
C SER A 34 6.34 -22.90 7.27
N VAL A 35 5.12 -23.42 7.26
CA VAL A 35 4.76 -24.72 7.85
C VAL A 35 4.27 -25.63 6.73
N ALA A 36 4.68 -26.91 6.76
CA ALA A 36 4.11 -27.93 5.87
C ALA A 36 3.94 -29.26 6.62
N PHE A 37 3.06 -30.11 6.11
CA PHE A 37 2.73 -31.41 6.68
C PHE A 37 3.07 -32.50 5.65
N PRO A 38 4.35 -32.87 5.49
CA PRO A 38 4.79 -33.68 4.35
C PRO A 38 4.33 -35.14 4.39
N PHE A 39 3.93 -35.64 5.57
CA PHE A 39 3.45 -37.01 5.75
C PHE A 39 1.92 -37.13 5.74
N ASP A 40 1.21 -36.02 5.54
CA ASP A 40 -0.24 -36.01 5.46
C ASP A 40 -0.73 -35.00 4.41
N GLU A 41 -1.07 -35.53 3.24
CA GLU A 41 -1.51 -34.72 2.10
C GLU A 41 -3.02 -34.44 2.11
N ALA A 42 -3.75 -34.85 3.16
CA ALA A 42 -5.17 -34.54 3.28
C ALA A 42 -5.38 -33.02 3.24
N LEU A 43 -6.35 -32.57 2.44
CA LEU A 43 -6.60 -31.16 2.20
C LEU A 43 -6.84 -30.39 3.51
N GLU A 44 -7.59 -31.00 4.43
CA GLU A 44 -7.90 -30.43 5.75
C GLU A 44 -6.65 -30.12 6.59
N ILE A 45 -5.57 -30.88 6.39
CA ILE A 45 -4.29 -30.71 7.09
C ILE A 45 -3.39 -29.73 6.35
N ARG A 46 -3.37 -29.79 5.00
CA ARG A 46 -2.61 -28.86 4.17
C ARG A 46 -3.10 -27.43 4.24
N ASP A 47 -4.40 -27.24 4.46
CA ASP A 47 -5.05 -25.93 4.55
C ASP A 47 -5.12 -25.40 6.00
N LEU A 48 -4.48 -26.07 6.97
CA LEU A 48 -4.41 -25.56 8.34
C LEU A 48 -3.68 -24.21 8.38
N THR A 49 -4.36 -23.21 8.93
CA THR A 49 -3.80 -21.90 9.24
C THR A 49 -3.93 -21.62 10.73
N ASP A 50 -3.01 -20.82 11.27
CA ASP A 50 -3.03 -20.34 12.66
C ASP A 50 -3.51 -18.89 12.77
N HIS A 51 -4.08 -18.37 11.68
CA HIS A 51 -4.61 -17.03 11.55
C HIS A 51 -5.99 -17.03 10.91
N VAL A 52 -6.71 -15.92 11.09
CA VAL A 52 -8.02 -15.72 10.47
C VAL A 52 -7.89 -15.45 8.97
N GLN A 53 -8.93 -15.76 8.20
CA GLN A 53 -9.04 -15.37 6.80
C GLN A 53 -9.54 -13.93 6.67
N ILE A 54 -9.15 -13.26 5.59
CA ILE A 54 -9.69 -11.95 5.24
C ILE A 54 -11.19 -12.08 4.98
N GLU A 55 -12.01 -11.38 5.75
CA GLU A 55 -13.46 -11.59 5.71
C GLU A 55 -14.15 -10.89 4.52
N ASP A 56 -13.57 -9.80 4.01
CA ASP A 56 -14.18 -8.92 3.00
C ASP A 56 -13.19 -8.55 1.88
N ARG A 57 -13.65 -8.59 0.63
CA ARG A 57 -12.84 -8.26 -0.54
C ARG A 57 -12.28 -6.83 -0.53
N ALA A 58 -12.94 -5.86 0.10
CA ALA A 58 -12.42 -4.49 0.27
C ALA A 58 -11.01 -4.47 0.88
N TRP A 59 -10.70 -5.47 1.70
CA TRP A 59 -9.45 -5.57 2.45
C TRP A 59 -8.36 -6.34 1.71
N SER A 60 -8.60 -6.81 0.48
CA SER A 60 -7.63 -7.63 -0.29
C SER A 60 -6.30 -6.92 -0.52
N GLY A 61 -6.29 -5.58 -0.54
CA GLY A 61 -5.07 -4.77 -0.66
C GLY A 61 -4.16 -4.77 0.58
N LEU A 62 -4.58 -5.41 1.68
CA LEU A 62 -3.79 -5.55 2.91
C LEU A 62 -2.47 -6.29 2.68
N THR A 63 -2.43 -7.23 1.74
CA THR A 63 -1.32 -8.18 1.60
C THR A 63 -0.96 -8.45 0.13
N ALA A 64 0.33 -8.68 -0.12
CA ALA A 64 0.84 -9.16 -1.42
C ALA A 64 0.74 -10.69 -1.53
N TRP A 65 0.41 -11.38 -0.44
CA TRP A 65 0.26 -12.82 -0.41
C TRP A 65 -0.99 -13.25 -1.17
N PRO A 66 -0.92 -14.30 -2.01
CA PRO A 66 -2.11 -14.91 -2.56
C PRO A 66 -3.05 -15.36 -1.45
N HIS A 67 -4.31 -14.97 -1.51
CA HIS A 67 -5.32 -15.30 -0.52
C HIS A 67 -6.69 -15.44 -1.16
N LEU A 68 -7.58 -16.13 -0.44
CA LEU A 68 -9.00 -16.15 -0.72
C LEU A 68 -9.71 -15.42 0.40
N THR A 69 -10.66 -14.58 0.05
CA THR A 69 -11.51 -13.89 1.01
C THR A 69 -12.71 -14.77 1.39
N ARG A 70 -13.19 -14.65 2.63
CA ARG A 70 -14.24 -15.52 3.16
C ARG A 70 -15.58 -15.32 2.44
N ASP A 71 -15.86 -14.11 2.00
CA ASP A 71 -17.04 -13.78 1.18
C ASP A 71 -17.10 -14.61 -0.12
N LEU A 72 -15.97 -14.87 -0.78
CA LEU A 72 -15.91 -15.77 -1.95
C LEU A 72 -16.35 -17.19 -1.59
N ASN A 73 -16.11 -17.66 -0.37
CA ASN A 73 -16.57 -18.99 0.04
C ASN A 73 -18.08 -19.03 0.33
N GLN A 74 -18.75 -17.89 0.49
CA GLN A 74 -20.17 -17.84 0.90
C GLN A 74 -21.09 -17.25 -0.20
N ASP A 75 -20.56 -16.40 -1.07
CA ASP A 75 -21.33 -15.68 -2.08
C ASP A 75 -21.01 -16.14 -3.51
N ALA A 76 -22.00 -16.72 -4.18
CA ALA A 76 -21.89 -17.17 -5.57
C ALA A 76 -21.71 -16.02 -6.57
N ALA A 77 -22.25 -14.83 -6.30
CA ALA A 77 -22.08 -13.66 -7.16
C ALA A 77 -20.63 -13.15 -7.08
N ALA A 78 -20.06 -13.09 -5.87
CA ALA A 78 -18.64 -12.77 -5.67
C ALA A 78 -17.73 -13.77 -6.40
N ARG A 79 -18.04 -15.09 -6.35
CA ARG A 79 -17.29 -16.11 -7.10
C ARG A 79 -17.38 -15.90 -8.61
N ALA A 80 -18.58 -15.64 -9.15
CA ALA A 80 -18.77 -15.43 -10.57
C ALA A 80 -17.98 -14.20 -11.08
N GLN A 81 -18.01 -13.11 -10.32
CA GLN A 81 -17.22 -11.91 -10.63
C GLN A 81 -15.71 -12.17 -10.55
N ALA A 82 -15.25 -12.97 -9.57
CA ALA A 82 -13.85 -13.36 -9.45
C ALA A 82 -13.39 -14.22 -10.64
N VAL A 83 -14.22 -15.17 -11.08
CA VAL A 83 -13.94 -16.03 -12.25
C VAL A 83 -13.85 -15.20 -13.54
N ASP A 84 -14.75 -14.24 -13.75
CA ASP A 84 -14.74 -13.37 -14.93
C ASP A 84 -13.49 -12.45 -14.97
N SER A 85 -12.89 -12.19 -13.81
CA SER A 85 -11.66 -11.39 -13.67
C SER A 85 -10.35 -12.17 -13.79
N ARG A 86 -10.37 -13.51 -13.93
CA ARG A 86 -9.15 -14.34 -13.97
C ARG A 86 -8.46 -14.27 -15.33
N LYS A 87 -7.58 -13.28 -15.48
CA LYS A 87 -6.50 -13.29 -16.47
C LYS A 87 -5.20 -13.74 -15.82
N ALA A 88 -4.43 -14.56 -16.53
CA ALA A 88 -3.07 -14.86 -16.13
C ALA A 88 -2.27 -13.54 -16.12
N HIS A 89 -1.50 -13.32 -15.06
CA HIS A 89 -0.78 -12.07 -14.85
C HIS A 89 0.58 -12.37 -14.24
N PHE A 90 1.52 -11.47 -14.44
CA PHE A 90 2.86 -11.58 -13.89
C PHE A 90 2.80 -11.60 -12.36
N PHE A 91 3.42 -12.61 -11.74
CA PHE A 91 3.43 -12.73 -10.28
C PHE A 91 4.62 -11.97 -9.68
N ILE A 92 4.35 -10.88 -8.96
CA ILE A 92 5.38 -10.03 -8.34
C ILE A 92 5.93 -10.74 -7.09
N ARG A 93 7.18 -11.22 -7.17
CA ARG A 93 7.87 -11.89 -6.05
C ARG A 93 8.50 -10.87 -5.08
N CYS A 94 7.64 -10.13 -4.39
CA CYS A 94 7.97 -9.20 -3.31
C CYS A 94 6.77 -9.13 -2.36
N ARG A 95 7.00 -9.27 -1.06
CA ARG A 95 5.94 -9.39 -0.06
C ARG A 95 6.22 -8.50 1.13
N GLU A 96 5.16 -8.01 1.75
CA GLU A 96 5.26 -7.20 2.95
C GLU A 96 5.72 -8.02 4.15
N ARG A 97 6.39 -7.37 5.09
CA ARG A 97 6.77 -7.95 6.38
C ARG A 97 6.34 -7.05 7.54
N PRO A 98 5.72 -7.61 8.58
CA PRO A 98 5.33 -9.02 8.72
C PRO A 98 4.18 -9.41 7.78
N ASN A 99 4.04 -10.70 7.49
CA ASN A 99 2.93 -11.26 6.73
C ASN A 99 1.59 -10.84 7.33
N MET A 100 0.87 -9.98 6.60
CA MET A 100 -0.35 -9.36 7.12
C MET A 100 -1.53 -10.33 7.24
N LEU A 101 -1.53 -11.45 6.52
CA LEU A 101 -2.53 -12.52 6.71
C LEU A 101 -2.43 -13.13 8.10
N SER A 102 -1.20 -13.26 8.60
CA SER A 102 -0.89 -13.91 9.87
C SER A 102 -0.86 -12.94 11.05
N MET A 103 -1.17 -11.65 10.85
CA MET A 103 -1.10 -10.64 11.91
C MET A 103 -2.18 -10.80 12.98
N GLN A 104 -3.34 -11.37 12.62
CA GLN A 104 -4.40 -11.72 13.56
C GLN A 104 -4.50 -13.24 13.66
N GLY A 105 -4.18 -13.79 14.83
CA GLY A 105 -4.27 -15.22 15.10
C GLY A 105 -5.73 -15.70 15.22
N LEU A 106 -5.92 -17.03 15.32
CA LEU A 106 -7.24 -17.62 15.53
C LEU A 106 -7.90 -17.20 16.85
N GLU A 107 -7.08 -17.07 17.90
CA GLU A 107 -7.51 -16.58 19.20
C GLU A 107 -7.29 -15.07 19.31
N LYS A 108 -8.25 -14.36 19.94
CA LYS A 108 -8.18 -12.90 20.03
C LYS A 108 -6.93 -12.42 20.75
N GLY A 109 -6.26 -11.42 20.19
CA GLY A 109 -5.01 -10.87 20.74
C GLY A 109 -3.76 -11.69 20.44
N THR A 110 -3.91 -12.87 19.82
CA THR A 110 -2.78 -13.67 19.33
C THR A 110 -2.39 -13.25 17.92
N MET A 111 -1.19 -13.69 17.50
CA MET A 111 -0.72 -13.52 16.14
C MET A 111 -0.23 -14.88 15.64
N GLY A 112 -0.37 -15.13 14.33
CA GLY A 112 0.13 -16.35 13.73
C GLY A 112 1.66 -16.39 13.66
N PHE A 113 2.18 -17.59 13.46
CA PHE A 113 3.58 -17.96 13.47
C PHE A 113 4.43 -17.16 12.48
N SER A 114 3.95 -17.02 11.24
CA SER A 114 4.68 -16.32 10.19
C SER A 114 4.91 -14.85 10.55
N ALA A 115 3.83 -14.15 10.93
CA ALA A 115 3.93 -12.77 11.33
C ALA A 115 4.81 -12.59 12.57
N ALA A 116 4.71 -13.49 13.56
CA ALA A 116 5.47 -13.42 14.80
C ALA A 116 6.98 -13.46 14.54
N LEU A 117 7.44 -14.38 13.69
CA LEU A 117 8.86 -14.52 13.35
C LEU A 117 9.38 -13.39 12.48
N GLU A 118 8.52 -12.76 11.68
CA GLU A 118 8.90 -11.66 10.79
C GLU A 118 8.94 -10.29 11.47
N LEU A 119 8.39 -10.12 12.68
CA LEU A 119 8.40 -8.83 13.40
C LEU A 119 9.80 -8.22 13.56
N ALA A 120 10.81 -9.06 13.81
CA ALA A 120 12.20 -8.62 14.02
C ALA A 120 12.92 -8.21 12.72
N VAL A 121 12.32 -8.48 11.56
CA VAL A 121 12.83 -8.17 10.22
C VAL A 121 11.75 -7.47 9.38
N GLY A 122 10.79 -6.83 10.04
CA GLY A 122 9.64 -6.19 9.40
C GLY A 122 10.00 -4.92 8.66
N ASP A 123 9.23 -4.59 7.62
CA ASP A 123 9.45 -3.42 6.77
C ASP A 123 9.43 -2.11 7.56
N ALA A 124 8.70 -2.07 8.68
CA ALA A 124 8.61 -0.91 9.58
C ALA A 124 9.92 -0.62 10.35
N LEU A 125 10.93 -1.49 10.25
CA LEU A 125 12.26 -1.30 10.83
C LEU A 125 13.24 -0.61 9.85
N GLU A 126 12.88 -0.45 8.57
CA GLU A 126 13.72 0.29 7.62
C GLU A 126 13.82 1.78 8.00
N GLU A 127 15.00 2.37 7.80
CA GLU A 127 15.23 3.80 8.05
C GLU A 127 14.49 4.69 7.04
N GLU A 128 14.35 5.98 7.31
CA GLU A 128 13.77 6.91 6.32
C GLU A 128 14.55 6.90 5.00
N GLN A 129 13.83 7.01 3.90
CA GLN A 129 14.45 7.24 2.60
C GLN A 129 15.21 8.57 2.64
N PHE A 130 16.54 8.49 2.53
CA PHE A 130 17.43 9.65 2.56
C PHE A 130 16.97 10.78 1.64
N GLY A 131 16.87 12.00 2.19
CA GLY A 131 16.61 13.22 1.43
C GLY A 131 15.17 13.36 0.96
N PHE A 132 14.30 12.43 1.37
CA PHE A 132 12.86 12.48 1.17
C PHE A 132 12.10 12.76 2.48
N ASP A 133 12.80 13.13 3.55
CA ASP A 133 12.30 13.40 4.91
C ASP A 133 11.03 14.29 4.93
N SER A 134 10.87 15.17 3.92
CA SER A 134 9.62 15.88 3.66
C SER A 134 9.20 15.87 2.17
N VAL A 135 7.92 16.18 1.96
CA VAL A 135 7.33 16.30 0.62
C VAL A 135 7.93 17.47 -0.16
N GLY A 136 8.44 18.53 0.49
CA GLY A 136 8.94 19.73 -0.20
C GLY A 136 10.47 19.83 -0.31
N LYS A 137 11.19 19.60 0.78
CA LYS A 137 12.64 19.86 0.84
C LYS A 137 13.44 18.64 0.39
N LYS A 138 13.86 18.63 -0.87
CA LYS A 138 14.69 17.54 -1.42
C LYS A 138 16.18 17.82 -1.27
N ALA A 139 16.92 16.77 -0.95
CA ALA A 139 18.37 16.80 -1.05
C ALA A 139 18.80 17.12 -2.50
N HIS A 140 19.89 17.88 -2.67
CA HIS A 140 20.42 18.24 -3.99
C HIS A 140 20.60 17.04 -4.92
N ALA A 141 21.00 15.89 -4.38
CA ALA A 141 21.16 14.65 -5.12
C ALA A 141 19.87 14.17 -5.82
N ILE A 142 18.70 14.44 -5.25
CA ILE A 142 17.40 14.06 -5.82
C ILE A 142 17.03 14.99 -6.96
N VAL A 143 17.18 16.30 -6.75
CA VAL A 143 16.94 17.32 -7.78
C VAL A 143 17.84 17.04 -8.99
N GLU A 144 19.13 16.83 -8.76
CA GLU A 144 20.11 16.53 -9.81
C GLU A 144 19.80 15.19 -10.52
N ALA A 145 19.36 14.17 -9.80
CA ALA A 145 18.97 12.89 -10.39
C ALA A 145 17.72 13.03 -11.29
N ARG A 146 16.72 13.79 -10.83
CA ARG A 146 15.48 14.09 -11.58
C ARG A 146 15.75 14.96 -12.81
N GLU A 147 16.61 15.98 -12.70
CA GLU A 147 17.06 16.79 -13.85
C GLU A 147 17.79 15.93 -14.88
N ARG A 148 18.73 15.09 -14.42
CA ARG A 148 19.45 14.14 -15.28
C ARG A 148 18.50 13.16 -15.96
N MET A 149 17.48 12.66 -15.25
CA MET A 149 16.45 11.76 -15.78
C MET A 149 15.68 12.38 -16.95
N LEU A 150 15.42 13.69 -16.91
CA LEU A 150 14.70 14.43 -17.96
C LEU A 150 15.60 14.96 -19.09
N SER A 151 16.90 15.09 -18.82
CA SER A 151 17.92 15.54 -19.78
C SER A 151 17.99 14.68 -21.06
N SER A 152 18.71 15.15 -22.08
CA SER A 152 18.94 14.38 -23.32
C SER A 152 19.66 13.05 -23.10
N LEU A 153 20.39 12.89 -21.99
CA LEU A 153 21.10 11.67 -21.60
C LEU A 153 20.26 10.76 -20.68
N GLY A 154 19.11 11.24 -20.21
CA GLY A 154 18.21 10.52 -19.31
C GLY A 154 17.16 9.67 -20.03
N TYR A 155 16.42 8.87 -19.26
CA TYR A 155 15.43 7.94 -19.80
C TYR A 155 14.10 8.59 -20.20
N LEU A 156 13.72 9.74 -19.62
CA LEU A 156 12.35 10.26 -19.70
C LEU A 156 12.27 11.63 -20.34
N ARG A 157 11.21 11.86 -21.11
CA ARG A 157 10.82 13.17 -21.62
C ARG A 157 9.80 13.77 -20.64
N ARG A 158 9.90 15.06 -20.37
CA ARG A 158 8.87 15.77 -19.59
C ARG A 158 7.58 15.78 -20.41
N LEU A 159 6.53 15.18 -19.87
CA LEU A 159 5.18 15.25 -20.43
C LEU A 159 4.39 16.40 -19.80
N PRO A 160 3.53 17.09 -20.57
CA PRO A 160 2.42 17.85 -20.01
C PRO A 160 1.54 16.93 -19.15
N GLU A 161 0.96 17.46 -18.08
CA GLU A 161 0.10 16.68 -17.17
C GLU A 161 -1.08 16.02 -17.90
N THR A 162 -1.64 16.68 -18.92
CA THR A 162 -2.73 16.16 -19.74
C THR A 162 -2.33 14.91 -20.53
N GLU A 163 -1.15 14.92 -21.14
CA GLU A 163 -0.62 13.77 -21.88
C GLU A 163 -0.30 12.61 -20.93
N LEU A 164 0.24 12.93 -19.74
CA LEU A 164 0.48 11.95 -18.69
C LEU A 164 -0.83 11.25 -18.28
N LEU A 165 -1.89 12.03 -17.99
CA LEU A 165 -3.19 11.48 -17.59
C LEU A 165 -3.88 10.71 -18.72
N ASP A 166 -3.81 11.18 -19.97
CA ASP A 166 -4.30 10.45 -21.14
C ASP A 166 -3.59 9.10 -21.29
N ARG A 167 -2.28 9.06 -21.00
CA ARG A 167 -1.47 7.86 -21.07
C ARG A 167 -1.80 6.87 -19.95
N LEU A 168 -1.98 7.34 -18.72
CA LEU A 168 -2.43 6.52 -17.60
C LEU A 168 -3.81 5.92 -17.86
N LYS A 169 -4.74 6.71 -18.39
CA LYS A 169 -6.07 6.25 -18.82
C LYS A 169 -5.95 5.14 -19.86
N ARG A 170 -5.14 5.37 -20.90
CA ARG A 170 -4.86 4.35 -21.93
C ARG A 170 -4.28 3.06 -21.32
N ASN A 171 -3.40 3.15 -20.34
CA ASN A 171 -2.83 1.98 -19.66
C ASN A 171 -3.89 1.17 -18.92
N ALA A 172 -4.84 1.83 -18.24
CA ALA A 172 -5.97 1.16 -17.60
C ALA A 172 -6.78 0.35 -18.64
N GLU A 173 -7.00 0.91 -19.83
CA GLU A 173 -7.77 0.27 -20.89
C GLU A 173 -7.02 -0.92 -21.49
N LEU A 174 -5.71 -0.74 -21.72
CA LEU A 174 -4.83 -1.82 -22.18
C LEU A 174 -4.75 -2.96 -21.18
N TYR A 175 -4.65 -2.68 -19.88
CA TYR A 175 -4.62 -3.70 -18.84
C TYR A 175 -5.93 -4.51 -18.83
N ARG A 176 -7.09 -3.86 -19.00
CA ARG A 176 -8.40 -4.53 -19.02
C ARG A 176 -8.58 -5.44 -20.22
N VAL A 177 -8.12 -5.05 -21.41
CA VAL A 177 -8.28 -5.85 -22.64
C VAL A 177 -7.10 -6.83 -22.84
N ASN A 178 -5.91 -6.46 -22.35
CA ASN A 178 -4.59 -7.04 -22.61
C ASN A 178 -4.32 -7.38 -24.09
N ASP A 179 -4.63 -6.44 -24.97
CA ASP A 179 -4.41 -6.60 -26.42
C ASP A 179 -2.98 -6.31 -26.87
N LEU A 180 -2.03 -6.10 -25.94
CA LEU A 180 -0.68 -5.66 -26.27
C LEU A 180 0.01 -6.63 -27.25
N ARG A 181 -0.29 -7.93 -27.15
CA ARG A 181 0.22 -8.97 -28.06
C ARG A 181 -0.35 -8.94 -29.46
N LYS A 182 -1.50 -8.29 -29.68
CA LYS A 182 -2.05 -8.08 -31.02
C LYS A 182 -1.24 -7.05 -31.80
N LYS A 183 -0.39 -6.28 -31.12
CA LYS A 183 0.48 -5.25 -31.72
C LYS A 183 1.85 -5.85 -32.05
N THR A 184 2.50 -5.32 -33.07
CA THR A 184 3.86 -5.75 -33.44
C THR A 184 4.90 -5.25 -32.44
N SER A 185 6.07 -5.89 -32.35
CA SER A 185 7.18 -5.45 -31.49
C SER A 185 7.61 -4.01 -31.82
N VAL A 186 7.63 -3.65 -33.11
CA VAL A 186 7.90 -2.28 -33.57
C VAL A 186 6.85 -1.27 -33.09
N GLN A 187 5.56 -1.61 -33.16
CA GLN A 187 4.48 -0.72 -32.69
C GLN A 187 4.57 -0.46 -31.19
N THR A 188 4.77 -1.52 -30.39
CA THR A 188 4.89 -1.40 -28.93
C THR A 188 6.15 -0.64 -28.51
N TYR A 189 7.25 -0.82 -29.25
CA TYR A 189 8.49 -0.07 -29.07
C TYR A 189 8.31 1.41 -29.40
N GLN A 190 7.71 1.72 -30.56
CA GLN A 190 7.47 3.09 -30.98
C GLN A 190 6.57 3.82 -29.98
N ASP A 191 5.49 3.17 -29.58
CA ASP A 191 4.56 3.67 -28.58
C ASP A 191 5.25 4.04 -27.25
N LEU A 192 6.27 3.29 -26.82
CA LEU A 192 7.03 3.58 -25.61
C LEU A 192 8.07 4.70 -25.79
N PHE A 193 8.95 4.55 -26.79
CA PHE A 193 10.18 5.35 -26.91
C PHE A 193 10.04 6.60 -27.79
N HIS A 194 8.97 6.73 -28.57
CA HIS A 194 8.69 7.98 -29.28
C HIS A 194 7.82 8.93 -28.46
N THR A 195 7.03 8.40 -27.54
CA THR A 195 6.11 9.18 -26.69
C THR A 195 6.86 9.81 -25.53
N PHE A 196 7.27 9.02 -24.53
CA PHE A 196 7.77 9.58 -23.26
C PHE A 196 9.09 8.99 -22.77
N MET A 197 9.50 7.81 -23.23
CA MET A 197 10.83 7.27 -22.92
C MET A 197 11.86 7.60 -24.01
N ARG A 198 13.14 7.42 -23.70
CA ARG A 198 14.25 7.38 -24.68
C ARG A 198 14.85 5.96 -24.70
N PRO A 199 15.25 5.45 -25.89
CA PRO A 199 15.86 4.13 -25.99
C PRO A 199 17.12 3.98 -25.12
N CYS A 200 17.31 2.80 -24.53
CA CYS A 200 18.53 2.47 -23.79
C CYS A 200 19.57 1.84 -24.72
N ASN A 201 20.85 2.19 -24.56
CA ASN A 201 21.95 1.61 -25.34
C ASN A 201 22.24 0.14 -25.00
N SER A 202 21.72 -0.36 -23.87
CA SER A 202 21.96 -1.73 -23.41
C SER A 202 20.83 -2.65 -23.83
N VAL A 203 21.15 -3.50 -24.79
CA VAL A 203 20.26 -4.48 -25.43
C VAL A 203 20.51 -5.87 -24.84
N VAL A 204 19.45 -6.54 -24.36
CA VAL A 204 19.49 -7.91 -23.83
C VAL A 204 19.25 -8.92 -24.95
N ASP A 205 18.17 -8.73 -25.71
CA ASP A 205 17.90 -9.52 -26.91
C ASP A 205 18.56 -8.87 -28.13
N LYS A 206 19.68 -9.46 -28.57
CA LYS A 206 20.45 -8.99 -29.73
C LYS A 206 19.79 -9.32 -31.07
N ARG A 207 18.81 -10.22 -31.09
CA ARG A 207 18.15 -10.67 -32.34
C ARG A 207 17.07 -9.68 -32.76
N ASP A 208 16.23 -9.25 -31.81
CA ASP A 208 15.22 -8.22 -32.04
C ASP A 208 15.42 -7.03 -31.08
N HIS A 209 15.91 -5.92 -31.63
CA HIS A 209 16.11 -4.67 -30.90
C HIS A 209 14.79 -4.05 -30.41
N TYR A 210 13.67 -4.38 -31.05
CA TYR A 210 12.33 -3.89 -30.72
C TYR A 210 11.56 -4.81 -29.77
N SER A 211 12.17 -5.94 -29.35
CA SER A 211 11.53 -6.96 -28.52
C SER A 211 10.97 -6.41 -27.20
N LEU A 212 9.90 -7.05 -26.70
CA LEU A 212 9.35 -6.74 -25.38
C LEU A 212 10.39 -6.92 -24.27
N THR A 213 11.31 -7.88 -24.38
CA THR A 213 12.41 -8.10 -23.43
C THR A 213 13.31 -6.86 -23.32
N ASN A 214 13.68 -6.23 -24.44
CA ASN A 214 14.47 -5.00 -24.42
C ASN A 214 13.68 -3.80 -23.86
N GLN A 215 12.38 -3.70 -24.19
CA GLN A 215 11.50 -2.68 -23.62
C GLN A 215 11.37 -2.82 -22.09
N ILE A 216 11.15 -4.05 -21.59
CA ILE A 216 11.10 -4.39 -20.16
C ILE A 216 12.41 -4.02 -19.47
N ASN A 217 13.56 -4.38 -20.06
CA ASN A 217 14.87 -4.03 -19.49
C ASN A 217 15.09 -2.51 -19.39
N ALA A 218 14.66 -1.73 -20.39
CA ALA A 218 14.74 -0.27 -20.33
C ALA A 218 13.86 0.31 -19.21
N LEU A 219 12.66 -0.21 -19.03
CA LEU A 219 11.73 0.18 -17.96
C LEU A 219 12.27 -0.17 -16.57
N ILE A 220 12.83 -1.36 -16.38
CA ILE A 220 13.47 -1.78 -15.12
C ILE A 220 14.62 -0.84 -14.76
N LYS A 221 15.47 -0.49 -15.73
CA LYS A 221 16.59 0.44 -15.50
C LYS A 221 16.12 1.85 -15.17
N CYS A 222 15.06 2.31 -15.82
CA CYS A 222 14.46 3.59 -15.53
C CYS A 222 13.93 3.63 -14.08
N LEU A 223 13.10 2.65 -13.68
CA LEU A 223 12.56 2.55 -12.31
C LEU A 223 13.63 2.23 -11.26
N GLY A 224 14.72 1.55 -11.64
CA GLY A 224 15.84 1.24 -10.75
C GLY A 224 16.85 2.38 -10.59
N THR A 225 16.59 3.57 -11.17
CA THR A 225 17.50 4.71 -11.03
C THR A 225 17.39 5.32 -9.63
N ALA A 226 18.51 5.37 -8.92
CA ALA A 226 18.57 5.91 -7.56
C ALA A 226 18.18 7.40 -7.49
N ASN A 227 17.59 7.80 -6.36
CA ASN A 227 17.25 9.19 -6.01
C ASN A 227 16.22 9.88 -6.93
N VAL A 228 15.48 9.14 -7.76
CA VAL A 228 14.43 9.72 -8.62
C VAL A 228 13.03 9.45 -8.06
N TRP A 229 12.82 8.21 -7.62
CA TRP A 229 11.51 7.64 -7.31
C TRP A 229 11.23 7.59 -5.82
N PHE A 230 9.95 7.57 -5.47
CA PHE A 230 9.51 7.27 -4.11
C PHE A 230 9.77 5.80 -3.82
N ASP A 231 10.40 5.52 -2.69
CA ASP A 231 10.76 4.16 -2.32
C ASP A 231 9.70 3.51 -1.41
N PHE A 232 8.78 2.81 -2.06
CA PHE A 232 7.70 2.08 -1.38
C PHE A 232 8.16 0.79 -0.67
N THR A 233 9.46 0.47 -0.61
CA THR A 233 9.95 -0.50 0.39
C THR A 233 9.66 0.00 1.80
N HIS A 234 9.72 1.31 2.01
CA HIS A 234 9.45 1.93 3.29
C HIS A 234 7.94 2.09 3.52
N VAL A 235 7.46 1.57 4.66
CA VAL A 235 6.04 1.60 5.07
C VAL A 235 5.48 3.03 5.07
N GLU A 236 6.30 3.99 5.48
CA GLU A 236 5.96 5.42 5.49
C GLU A 236 5.46 5.92 4.12
N TRP A 237 6.16 5.59 3.03
CA TRP A 237 5.75 5.99 1.68
C TRP A 237 4.50 5.26 1.22
N ARG A 238 4.30 4.00 1.65
CA ARG A 238 3.07 3.25 1.36
C ARG A 238 1.84 3.94 1.95
N ILE A 239 2.00 4.51 3.15
CA ILE A 239 0.94 5.27 3.83
C ILE A 239 0.78 6.66 3.19
N ARG A 240 1.88 7.41 3.02
CA ARG A 240 1.87 8.80 2.49
C ARG A 240 1.49 8.91 1.02
N LEU A 241 1.39 7.82 0.28
CA LEU A 241 0.97 7.79 -1.13
C LEU A 241 -0.27 8.66 -1.41
N GLY A 242 -1.30 8.50 -0.59
CA GLY A 242 -2.54 9.26 -0.74
C GLY A 242 -2.40 10.74 -0.40
N GLN A 243 -1.48 11.10 0.49
CA GLN A 243 -1.20 12.49 0.81
C GLN A 243 -0.64 13.24 -0.41
N ILE A 244 0.27 12.61 -1.16
CA ILE A 244 0.88 13.21 -2.36
C ILE A 244 -0.17 13.40 -3.48
N LEU A 245 -1.09 12.46 -3.64
CA LEU A 245 -2.08 12.48 -4.71
C LEU A 245 -3.31 13.35 -4.38
N TRP A 246 -3.77 13.28 -3.12
CA TRP A 246 -5.08 13.78 -2.69
C TRP A 246 -5.04 14.90 -1.64
N GLY A 247 -3.86 15.24 -1.11
CA GLY A 247 -3.67 16.34 -0.17
C GLY A 247 -4.01 17.70 -0.80
N GLY A 248 -4.67 18.59 -0.05
CA GLY A 248 -5.08 19.93 -0.49
C GLY A 248 -4.26 21.05 0.15
N GLU A 249 -4.40 22.28 -0.34
CA GLU A 249 -3.71 23.48 0.17
C GLU A 249 -4.24 23.91 1.55
N ASP A 250 -5.57 24.01 1.73
CA ASP A 250 -6.21 24.49 2.98
C ASP A 250 -6.68 23.37 3.94
N ASN A 251 -6.58 22.10 3.53
CA ASN A 251 -7.24 20.97 4.22
C ASN A 251 -6.40 20.33 5.33
N ASP A 252 -5.12 20.71 5.44
CA ASP A 252 -4.15 20.23 6.44
C ASP A 252 -3.58 21.38 7.30
N GLU A 253 -4.07 22.61 7.13
CA GLU A 253 -3.61 23.78 7.88
C GLU A 253 -4.26 23.87 9.28
N LEU A 254 -3.68 23.17 10.26
CA LEU A 254 -3.74 23.63 11.65
C LEU A 254 -2.50 24.49 11.91
N GLU A 255 -2.69 25.64 12.59
CA GLU A 255 -1.63 26.48 13.16
C GLU A 255 -0.83 25.68 14.22
N ASP A 256 0.00 24.75 13.78
CA ASP A 256 0.85 23.96 14.66
C ASP A 256 1.98 23.26 13.90
N THR A 257 2.95 24.03 13.43
CA THR A 257 4.37 23.72 13.08
C THR A 257 4.78 22.36 12.47
N SER A 258 3.86 21.47 12.08
CA SER A 258 4.18 20.12 11.64
C SER A 258 3.19 19.50 10.65
N SER A 259 2.02 20.09 10.37
CA SER A 259 1.48 19.95 9.01
C SER A 259 2.49 20.57 8.05
N ILE A 260 2.61 20.05 6.82
CA ILE A 260 3.65 20.44 5.87
C ILE A 260 3.69 21.97 5.69
N HIS A 261 4.61 22.64 6.37
CA HIS A 261 5.15 23.94 5.99
C HIS A 261 6.50 23.82 5.28
N ASP A 262 6.95 22.61 4.93
CA ASP A 262 8.24 22.41 4.27
C ASP A 262 8.16 22.37 2.73
N ALA A 263 6.96 22.26 2.15
CA ALA A 263 6.77 22.66 0.76
C ALA A 263 6.60 24.18 0.76
N SER A 264 7.68 24.91 0.46
CA SER A 264 7.68 26.37 0.54
C SER A 264 6.69 27.01 -0.44
N SER A 265 6.21 26.22 -1.42
CA SER A 265 5.22 26.63 -2.43
C SER A 265 4.30 25.49 -2.86
N ALA A 266 3.12 25.84 -3.37
CA ALA A 266 2.22 24.93 -4.09
C ALA A 266 2.91 24.20 -5.27
N GLY A 267 3.92 24.85 -5.87
CA GLY A 267 4.70 24.30 -6.98
C GLY A 267 5.50 23.05 -6.59
N GLU A 268 6.07 22.99 -5.39
CA GLU A 268 6.80 21.82 -4.90
C GLU A 268 5.87 20.60 -4.72
N ARG A 269 4.66 20.81 -4.19
CA ARG A 269 3.65 19.74 -4.08
C ARG A 269 3.21 19.23 -5.46
N ALA A 270 3.01 20.13 -6.41
CA ALA A 270 2.67 19.77 -7.78
C ALA A 270 3.79 18.96 -8.46
N GLU A 271 5.05 19.30 -8.19
CA GLU A 271 6.20 18.58 -8.72
C GLU A 271 6.31 17.16 -8.13
N GLU A 272 6.15 16.98 -6.82
CA GLU A 272 6.13 15.64 -6.23
C GLU A 272 5.00 14.78 -6.77
N LYS A 273 3.80 15.37 -6.92
CA LYS A 273 2.67 14.70 -7.54
C LYS A 273 2.98 14.29 -8.98
N TYR A 274 3.62 15.16 -9.75
CA TYR A 274 4.05 14.86 -11.10
C TYR A 274 4.99 13.64 -11.14
N TRP A 275 6.00 13.62 -10.28
CA TRP A 275 6.96 12.50 -10.21
C TRP A 275 6.30 11.19 -9.79
N LEU A 276 5.33 11.24 -8.87
CA LEU A 276 4.56 10.06 -8.48
C LEU A 276 3.70 9.54 -9.64
N LEU A 277 2.99 10.42 -10.35
CA LEU A 277 2.21 10.05 -11.53
C LEU A 277 3.10 9.51 -12.65
N MET A 278 4.31 10.05 -12.83
CA MET A 278 5.32 9.50 -13.74
C MET A 278 5.79 8.11 -13.30
N GLN A 279 6.02 7.88 -12.00
CA GLN A 279 6.39 6.57 -11.47
C GLN A 279 5.29 5.54 -11.75
N ILE A 280 4.03 5.90 -11.50
CA ILE A 280 2.86 5.06 -11.80
C ILE A 280 2.78 4.80 -13.32
N LEU A 281 3.01 5.80 -14.17
CA LEU A 281 3.01 5.63 -15.62
C LEU A 281 4.07 4.62 -16.09
N VAL A 282 5.32 4.80 -15.65
CA VAL A 282 6.42 3.90 -16.02
C VAL A 282 6.16 2.49 -15.48
N ALA A 283 5.69 2.36 -14.24
CA ALA A 283 5.41 1.07 -13.62
C ALA A 283 4.22 0.33 -14.26
N THR A 284 3.17 1.05 -14.68
CA THR A 284 2.04 0.44 -15.40
C THR A 284 2.43 -0.02 -16.80
N GLU A 285 3.30 0.71 -17.51
CA GLU A 285 3.86 0.26 -18.80
C GLU A 285 4.72 -1.01 -18.66
N LEU A 286 5.47 -1.12 -17.56
CA LEU A 286 6.24 -2.31 -17.23
C LEU A 286 5.33 -3.49 -16.90
N LEU A 287 4.35 -3.30 -16.02
CA LEU A 287 3.43 -4.36 -15.60
C LEU A 287 2.65 -4.93 -16.78
N ILE A 288 2.07 -4.10 -17.64
CA ILE A 288 1.30 -4.56 -18.81
C ILE A 288 2.18 -5.37 -19.76
N ARG A 289 3.46 -4.99 -19.93
CA ARG A 289 4.41 -5.76 -20.75
C ARG A 289 4.78 -7.09 -20.12
N LEU A 290 4.94 -7.13 -18.79
CA LEU A 290 5.17 -8.35 -18.03
C LEU A 290 3.95 -9.29 -18.08
N ASP A 291 2.74 -8.76 -18.02
CA ASP A 291 1.51 -9.55 -18.16
C ASP A 291 1.38 -10.12 -19.57
N ALA A 292 1.65 -9.31 -20.60
CA ALA A 292 1.60 -9.73 -22.00
C ALA A 292 2.53 -10.92 -22.30
N ILE A 293 3.74 -10.93 -21.74
CA ILE A 293 4.69 -12.06 -21.91
C ILE A 293 4.29 -13.29 -21.08
N THR A 294 3.69 -13.10 -19.89
CA THR A 294 3.31 -14.19 -18.97
C THR A 294 2.13 -14.97 -19.51
N GLU A 295 1.08 -14.29 -19.97
CA GLU A 295 -0.05 -14.93 -20.63
C GLU A 295 0.36 -15.67 -21.93
N GLY A 296 1.59 -15.52 -22.45
CA GLY A 296 2.09 -16.18 -23.67
C GLY A 296 2.46 -17.64 -23.46
N GLU A 297 2.86 -17.98 -22.25
CA GLU A 297 3.25 -19.32 -21.85
C GLU A 297 2.06 -20.29 -21.90
N GLU A 298 0.85 -19.83 -21.58
CA GLU A 298 -0.38 -20.65 -21.56
C GLU A 298 -0.86 -21.09 -22.97
N TYR A 299 -0.49 -20.38 -24.04
CA TYR A 299 -0.94 -20.64 -25.40
C TYR A 299 0.10 -21.32 -26.31
N GLY A 300 1.27 -21.69 -25.78
CA GLY A 300 2.30 -22.44 -26.52
C GLY A 300 2.93 -21.69 -27.71
N VAL A 301 2.80 -20.36 -27.76
CA VAL A 301 3.46 -19.49 -28.76
C VAL A 301 4.75 -18.96 -28.14
N GLU A 302 5.89 -19.06 -28.86
CA GLU A 302 7.27 -18.77 -28.40
C GLU A 302 7.35 -17.94 -27.11
N ALA A 303 7.49 -18.68 -26.00
CA ALA A 303 7.30 -18.23 -24.63
C ALA A 303 8.34 -17.21 -24.18
N PHE A 304 7.95 -16.35 -23.23
CA PHE A 304 8.90 -15.73 -22.32
C PHE A 304 9.77 -16.83 -21.71
N ARG A 305 11.07 -16.83 -22.00
CA ARG A 305 11.87 -17.99 -21.65
C ARG A 305 12.08 -17.96 -20.14
N PRO A 306 12.17 -19.12 -19.46
CA PRO A 306 12.51 -19.17 -18.04
C PRO A 306 13.78 -18.37 -17.68
N VAL A 307 14.74 -18.28 -18.61
CA VAL A 307 15.95 -17.44 -18.45
C VAL A 307 15.63 -15.95 -18.36
N ASP A 308 14.58 -15.47 -19.03
CA ASP A 308 14.17 -14.08 -19.00
C ASP A 308 13.46 -13.74 -17.68
N VAL A 309 12.73 -14.70 -17.07
CA VAL A 309 12.22 -14.60 -15.68
C VAL A 309 13.38 -14.45 -14.70
N VAL A 310 14.40 -15.30 -14.82
CA VAL A 310 15.59 -15.24 -13.96
C VAL A 310 16.35 -13.92 -14.16
N HIS A 311 16.43 -13.44 -15.40
CA HIS A 311 17.06 -12.14 -15.69
C HIS A 311 16.28 -10.99 -15.04
N PHE A 312 14.95 -11.00 -15.16
CA PHE A 312 14.08 -10.06 -14.46
C PHE A 312 14.31 -10.10 -12.96
N GLU A 313 14.25 -11.27 -12.34
CA GLU A 313 14.41 -11.42 -10.88
C GLU A 313 15.77 -10.94 -10.37
N ARG A 314 16.81 -11.03 -11.20
CA ARG A 314 18.14 -10.49 -10.89
C ARG A 314 18.27 -8.98 -11.11
N ALA A 315 17.51 -8.42 -12.04
CA ALA A 315 17.59 -7.01 -12.43
C ALA A 315 16.63 -6.12 -11.64
N ALA A 316 15.46 -6.62 -11.24
CA ALA A 316 14.43 -5.88 -10.54
C ALA A 316 14.77 -5.72 -9.06
N THR A 317 15.09 -4.48 -8.66
CA THR A 317 15.31 -4.13 -7.24
C THR A 317 13.99 -4.19 -6.45
N PRO A 318 14.03 -4.26 -5.11
CA PRO A 318 12.83 -4.18 -4.26
C PRO A 318 11.96 -2.96 -4.58
N MET A 319 12.56 -1.78 -4.79
CA MET A 319 11.85 -0.56 -5.20
C MET A 319 11.07 -0.74 -6.52
N VAL A 320 11.65 -1.42 -7.52
CA VAL A 320 10.96 -1.72 -8.79
C VAL A 320 9.77 -2.64 -8.52
N LYS A 321 9.95 -3.69 -7.70
CA LYS A 321 8.88 -4.64 -7.37
C LYS A 321 7.73 -3.98 -6.59
N TRP A 322 8.03 -3.08 -5.65
CA TRP A 322 7.01 -2.28 -4.96
C TRP A 322 6.32 -1.27 -5.88
N SER A 323 7.03 -0.72 -6.86
CA SER A 323 6.41 0.11 -7.91
C SER A 323 5.43 -0.71 -8.77
N LEU A 324 5.69 -2.00 -9.00
CA LEU A 324 4.75 -2.90 -9.67
C LEU A 324 3.51 -3.19 -8.83
N HIS A 325 3.64 -3.32 -7.51
CA HIS A 325 2.48 -3.41 -6.60
C HIS A 325 1.63 -2.13 -6.67
N LEU A 326 2.27 -0.96 -6.72
CA LEU A 326 1.57 0.32 -6.93
C LEU A 326 0.85 0.35 -8.28
N ALA A 327 1.52 -0.04 -9.35
CA ALA A 327 0.93 -0.10 -10.69
C ALA A 327 -0.31 -1.01 -10.73
N ARG A 328 -0.24 -2.19 -10.10
CA ARG A 328 -1.38 -3.11 -10.02
C ARG A 328 -2.53 -2.51 -9.22
N SER A 329 -2.25 -2.01 -8.02
CA SER A 329 -3.26 -1.36 -7.18
C SER A 329 -3.93 -0.18 -7.90
N TRP A 330 -3.17 0.61 -8.66
CA TRP A 330 -3.69 1.68 -9.50
C TRP A 330 -4.61 1.16 -10.60
N LEU A 331 -4.16 0.19 -11.41
CA LEU A 331 -4.94 -0.32 -12.54
C LEU A 331 -6.23 -1.04 -12.10
N ASP A 332 -6.19 -1.73 -10.96
CA ASP A 332 -7.34 -2.44 -10.41
C ASP A 332 -8.38 -1.51 -9.78
N ASN A 333 -7.94 -0.41 -9.15
CA ASN A 333 -8.80 0.41 -8.28
C ASN A 333 -9.06 1.84 -8.75
N ILE A 334 -8.27 2.40 -9.66
CA ILE A 334 -8.41 3.80 -10.09
C ILE A 334 -8.99 3.91 -11.50
N GLU A 335 -9.89 4.88 -11.70
CA GLU A 335 -10.46 5.24 -13.00
C GLU A 335 -10.20 6.72 -13.31
N ILE A 336 -9.79 6.98 -14.55
CA ILE A 336 -9.58 8.34 -15.07
C ILE A 336 -10.64 8.65 -16.14
N GLU A 337 -11.51 9.60 -15.86
CA GLU A 337 -12.49 10.13 -16.81
C GLU A 337 -11.97 11.42 -17.45
N LYS A 338 -12.24 11.59 -18.75
CA LYS A 338 -11.94 12.82 -19.49
C LYS A 338 -13.25 13.38 -20.00
N ILE A 339 -13.64 14.54 -19.49
CA ILE A 339 -14.90 15.21 -19.83
C ILE A 339 -14.55 16.41 -20.73
N LYS A 340 -15.21 16.50 -21.90
CA LYS A 340 -15.14 17.69 -22.77
C LYS A 340 -16.10 18.73 -22.22
N GLU A 341 -15.64 19.95 -22.03
CA GLU A 341 -16.52 21.09 -21.75
C GLU A 341 -16.98 21.67 -23.08
N ASP A 342 -18.29 21.59 -23.36
CA ASP A 342 -18.88 22.30 -24.47
C ASP A 342 -18.85 23.82 -24.20
N PRO A 343 -18.61 24.66 -25.22
CA PRO A 343 -18.66 26.11 -25.05
C PRO A 343 -20.05 26.52 -24.52
N PRO A 344 -20.14 27.55 -23.66
CA PRO A 344 -21.41 28.00 -23.13
C PRO A 344 -22.33 28.39 -24.29
N SER A 345 -23.41 27.64 -24.46
CA SER A 345 -24.45 27.96 -25.43
C SER A 345 -25.29 29.10 -24.87
N ASP A 346 -25.33 30.23 -25.57
CA ASP A 346 -26.24 31.34 -25.30
C ASP A 346 -27.69 30.85 -25.47
N ALA A 347 -28.34 30.46 -24.37
CA ALA A 347 -29.76 30.16 -24.36
C ALA A 347 -30.42 30.70 -23.08
N SER A 348 -30.95 31.92 -23.23
CA SER A 348 -32.13 32.52 -22.56
C SER A 348 -32.38 32.23 -21.08
N GLU A 349 -32.21 33.28 -20.28
CA GLU A 349 -32.80 33.43 -18.94
C GLU A 349 -34.29 33.07 -18.94
N THR A 350 -34.66 32.01 -18.23
CA THR A 350 -36.02 31.86 -17.72
C THR A 350 -35.95 31.85 -16.20
N LYS A 351 -36.40 32.94 -15.58
CA LYS A 351 -36.51 33.09 -14.12
C LYS A 351 -37.51 32.07 -13.57
N GLY A 352 -37.01 30.95 -13.07
CA GLY A 352 -37.74 30.01 -12.23
C GLY A 352 -37.22 30.09 -10.80
N THR A 353 -38.07 30.58 -9.89
CA THR A 353 -37.88 30.48 -8.43
C THR A 353 -37.61 29.03 -8.04
N THR A 354 -36.38 28.75 -7.59
CA THR A 354 -36.00 27.45 -7.05
C THR A 354 -35.31 27.66 -5.70
N THR A 355 -35.85 26.97 -4.71
CA THR A 355 -35.34 26.77 -3.36
C THR A 355 -33.84 26.41 -3.36
N PRO A 356 -33.10 26.76 -2.30
CA PRO A 356 -31.67 26.44 -2.22
C PRO A 356 -31.47 24.91 -2.37
N PRO A 357 -30.47 24.46 -3.15
CA PRO A 357 -30.18 23.04 -3.29
C PRO A 357 -29.74 22.47 -1.92
N PRO A 358 -30.07 21.20 -1.61
CA PRO A 358 -29.59 20.57 -0.39
C PRO A 358 -28.07 20.54 -0.41
N ALA A 359 -27.45 20.98 0.69
CA ALA A 359 -26.02 20.94 0.89
C ALA A 359 -25.48 19.54 0.58
N THR A 360 -24.55 19.44 -0.36
CA THR A 360 -23.84 18.21 -0.67
C THR A 360 -23.22 17.69 0.62
N GLY A 361 -23.67 16.53 1.10
CA GLY A 361 -23.13 15.94 2.31
C GLY A 361 -21.62 15.72 2.19
N TRP A 362 -20.90 15.91 3.28
CA TRP A 362 -19.45 15.75 3.41
C TRP A 362 -18.89 14.39 2.92
N LEU A 363 -19.65 13.30 3.05
CA LEU A 363 -19.34 12.00 2.41
C LEU A 363 -19.27 12.12 0.88
N GLY A 364 -20.10 12.97 0.28
CA GLY A 364 -20.01 13.34 -1.14
C GLY A 364 -18.72 14.09 -1.50
N ALA A 365 -18.04 14.73 -0.53
CA ALA A 365 -16.71 15.30 -0.73
C ALA A 365 -15.60 14.21 -0.71
N LEU A 366 -15.79 13.10 0.01
CA LEU A 366 -14.90 11.94 -0.05
C LEU A 366 -15.00 11.19 -1.37
N PHE A 367 -16.19 11.17 -1.96
CA PHE A 367 -16.41 10.68 -3.33
C PHE A 367 -16.20 11.77 -4.40
N SER A 368 -15.73 12.96 -4.02
CA SER A 368 -15.58 14.07 -4.97
C SER A 368 -14.40 13.83 -5.91
N LYS A 369 -14.68 14.06 -7.19
CA LYS A 369 -13.76 13.92 -8.31
C LYS A 369 -12.55 14.84 -8.12
N PHE A 370 -11.33 14.33 -8.28
CA PHE A 370 -10.16 15.19 -8.40
C PHE A 370 -10.17 15.82 -9.80
N ILE A 371 -10.34 17.14 -9.89
CA ILE A 371 -10.53 17.86 -11.15
C ILE A 371 -9.23 18.59 -11.53
N VAL A 372 -8.63 18.21 -12.66
CA VAL A 372 -7.61 19.03 -13.34
C VAL A 372 -8.32 19.87 -14.40
N ARG A 373 -8.33 21.19 -14.24
CA ARG A 373 -8.88 22.14 -15.22
C ARG A 373 -7.77 22.75 -16.07
N GLN A 374 -7.99 22.82 -17.38
CA GLN A 374 -7.11 23.53 -18.29
C GLN A 374 -7.76 24.85 -18.71
N HIS A 375 -7.04 25.96 -18.52
CA HIS A 375 -7.27 27.19 -19.27
C HIS A 375 -6.26 27.23 -20.42
N HIS A 376 -6.74 27.06 -21.66
CA HIS A 376 -5.97 27.46 -22.83
C HIS A 376 -6.17 28.97 -23.06
N GLU A 377 -5.09 29.73 -23.25
CA GLU A 377 -5.18 31.15 -23.65
C GLU A 377 -5.67 31.32 -25.10
N ASP A 378 -5.75 30.24 -25.88
CA ASP A 378 -6.27 30.24 -27.25
C ASP A 378 -7.76 29.86 -27.30
N LYS A 379 -8.59 30.84 -27.68
CA LYS A 379 -10.07 30.81 -27.73
C LYS A 379 -10.71 29.77 -28.67
N THR A 380 -9.97 28.79 -29.19
CA THR A 380 -10.42 27.90 -30.27
C THR A 380 -10.28 26.40 -29.98
N THR A 381 -9.78 25.98 -28.80
CA THR A 381 -9.70 24.56 -28.43
C THR A 381 -10.62 24.24 -27.24
N ALA A 382 -11.33 23.11 -27.32
CA ALA A 382 -12.24 22.67 -26.26
C ALA A 382 -11.49 22.44 -24.95
N SER A 383 -11.98 23.03 -23.85
CA SER A 383 -11.49 22.77 -22.50
C SER A 383 -11.78 21.32 -22.12
N HIS A 384 -10.79 20.62 -21.57
CA HIS A 384 -10.95 19.26 -21.07
C HIS A 384 -10.70 19.25 -19.57
N THR A 385 -11.61 18.59 -18.85
CA THR A 385 -11.49 18.36 -17.42
C THR A 385 -11.22 16.88 -17.17
N TYR A 386 -10.15 16.57 -16.44
CA TYR A 386 -9.86 15.20 -16.00
C TYR A 386 -10.42 14.96 -14.61
N THR A 387 -10.91 13.74 -14.39
CA THR A 387 -11.42 13.28 -13.10
C THR A 387 -10.73 11.97 -12.73
N ILE A 388 -10.13 11.92 -11.53
CA ILE A 388 -9.63 10.67 -10.93
C ILE A 388 -10.59 10.24 -9.82
N LYS A 389 -11.04 8.99 -9.85
CA LYS A 389 -11.95 8.39 -8.85
C LYS A 389 -11.64 6.91 -8.62
N GLY A 390 -12.11 6.38 -7.49
CA GLY A 390 -12.09 4.94 -7.22
C GLY A 390 -13.11 4.15 -8.06
N ARG A 391 -12.75 2.93 -8.46
CA ARG A 391 -13.56 2.02 -9.28
C ARG A 391 -14.65 1.31 -8.49
N ASN A 392 -14.35 0.92 -7.25
CA ASN A 392 -15.22 0.09 -6.42
C ASN A 392 -15.61 0.81 -5.11
N PRO A 393 -16.15 2.04 -5.14
CA PRO A 393 -16.44 2.82 -3.92
C PRO A 393 -17.48 2.13 -3.02
N GLN A 394 -18.46 1.45 -3.60
CA GLN A 394 -19.47 0.72 -2.82
C GLN A 394 -18.85 -0.45 -2.07
N GLN A 395 -17.96 -1.21 -2.71
CA GLN A 395 -17.22 -2.30 -2.06
C GLN A 395 -16.43 -1.77 -0.85
N GLN A 396 -15.78 -0.61 -0.97
CA GLN A 396 -15.04 -0.01 0.14
C GLN A 396 -15.97 0.41 1.28
N VAL A 397 -17.14 0.98 0.96
CA VAL A 397 -18.18 1.32 1.94
C VAL A 397 -18.69 0.08 2.69
N ASP A 398 -18.93 -1.01 1.96
CA ASP A 398 -19.41 -2.27 2.53
C ASP A 398 -18.35 -2.84 3.49
N GLY A 399 -17.08 -2.85 3.08
CA GLY A 399 -15.95 -3.25 3.93
C GLY A 399 -15.76 -2.39 5.17
N LEU A 400 -16.01 -1.07 5.09
CA LEU A 400 -15.93 -0.17 6.25
C LEU A 400 -17.07 -0.43 7.23
N THR A 401 -18.26 -0.66 6.69
CA THR A 401 -19.45 -1.01 7.48
C THR A 401 -19.26 -2.35 8.18
N HIS A 402 -18.70 -3.34 7.48
CA HIS A 402 -18.36 -4.65 8.04
C HIS A 402 -17.31 -4.53 9.15
N PHE A 403 -16.26 -3.73 8.94
CA PHE A 403 -15.24 -3.43 9.94
C PHE A 403 -15.86 -2.81 11.22
N ALA A 404 -16.68 -1.78 11.08
CA ALA A 404 -17.31 -1.09 12.20
C ALA A 404 -18.28 -2.00 12.97
N LYS A 405 -19.07 -2.83 12.27
CA LYS A 405 -19.96 -3.84 12.89
C LYS A 405 -19.15 -4.86 13.69
N LYS A 406 -18.06 -5.38 13.11
CA LYS A 406 -17.19 -6.37 13.77
C LYS A 406 -16.49 -5.81 15.01
N LEU A 407 -16.09 -4.54 14.97
CA LEU A 407 -15.55 -3.84 16.13
C LEU A 407 -16.62 -3.41 17.15
N LEU A 408 -17.90 -3.66 16.91
CA LEU A 408 -18.98 -3.20 17.77
C LEU A 408 -18.93 -1.67 17.97
N TRP A 409 -18.71 -0.94 16.87
CA TRP A 409 -18.66 0.52 16.89
C TRP A 409 -19.99 1.10 17.41
N PRO A 410 -19.98 2.11 18.28
CA PRO A 410 -21.19 2.68 18.87
C PRO A 410 -22.14 3.23 17.79
N ASN A 411 -23.45 2.98 17.95
CA ASN A 411 -24.52 3.52 17.09
C ASN A 411 -24.41 3.15 15.58
N ILE A 412 -23.80 2.01 15.25
CA ILE A 412 -23.53 1.59 13.87
C ILE A 412 -24.78 1.56 12.97
N ASP A 413 -25.95 1.18 13.49
CA ASP A 413 -27.20 1.05 12.70
C ASP A 413 -27.67 2.39 12.11
N THR A 414 -27.48 3.50 12.84
CA THR A 414 -27.82 4.85 12.36
C THR A 414 -26.89 5.28 11.22
N TYR A 415 -25.67 4.74 11.27
CA TYR A 415 -24.54 5.17 10.50
C TYR A 415 -24.43 4.44 9.16
N GLU A 416 -24.76 3.15 9.14
CA GLU A 416 -24.91 2.35 7.92
C GLU A 416 -25.88 3.01 6.92
N GLY A 417 -27.02 3.51 7.42
CA GLY A 417 -27.98 4.25 6.59
C GLY A 417 -27.41 5.55 6.00
N LEU A 418 -26.51 6.23 6.71
CA LEU A 418 -25.88 7.47 6.25
C LEU A 418 -24.78 7.20 5.22
N ILE A 419 -23.90 6.23 5.45
CA ILE A 419 -22.84 5.86 4.52
C ILE A 419 -23.44 5.33 3.22
N ALA A 420 -24.41 4.40 3.30
CA ALA A 420 -25.07 3.83 2.12
C ALA A 420 -25.86 4.86 1.30
N LYS A 421 -26.53 5.81 1.97
CA LYS A 421 -27.29 6.88 1.29
C LYS A 421 -26.35 7.83 0.54
N ASN A 422 -25.22 8.20 1.14
CA ASN A 422 -24.29 9.16 0.53
C ASN A 422 -23.43 8.54 -0.57
N ALA A 423 -23.04 7.27 -0.45
CA ALA A 423 -22.38 6.51 -1.52
C ALA A 423 -23.27 6.41 -2.76
N ARG A 424 -24.59 6.24 -2.60
CA ARG A 424 -25.55 6.24 -3.71
C ARG A 424 -25.73 7.64 -4.33
N GLN A 425 -25.72 8.71 -3.53
CA GLN A 425 -25.90 10.07 -4.02
C GLN A 425 -24.67 10.61 -4.78
N SER A 426 -23.46 10.19 -4.44
CA SER A 426 -22.23 10.59 -5.15
C SER A 426 -22.08 9.90 -6.51
N ILE A 427 -22.66 8.70 -6.69
CA ILE A 427 -22.74 8.00 -7.98
C ILE A 427 -23.76 8.67 -8.92
N ILE A 428 -24.78 9.35 -8.38
CA ILE A 428 -25.91 9.90 -9.14
C ILE A 428 -25.72 11.39 -9.50
N ASN A 429 -24.98 12.18 -8.72
CA ASN A 429 -24.86 13.63 -8.95
C ASN A 429 -23.66 14.00 -9.85
N SER A 430 -23.95 14.22 -11.13
CA SER A 430 -23.09 14.90 -12.08
C SER A 430 -23.09 16.43 -11.85
N VAL A 431 -21.90 17.01 -11.76
CA VAL A 431 -21.56 18.46 -11.84
C VAL A 431 -21.78 19.29 -10.55
N PRO A 432 -20.71 19.74 -9.89
CA PRO A 432 -20.74 20.92 -9.03
C PRO A 432 -20.44 22.19 -9.85
N LYS A 433 -21.35 23.17 -9.84
CA LYS A 433 -21.04 24.56 -10.19
C LYS A 433 -20.23 25.20 -9.03
N PRO A 434 -19.26 26.09 -9.31
CA PRO A 434 -18.43 26.69 -8.27
C PRO A 434 -19.27 27.60 -7.36
N ALA A 435 -19.18 27.39 -6.05
CA ALA A 435 -19.72 28.29 -5.04
C ALA A 435 -18.77 29.47 -4.84
N SER A 436 -19.33 30.68 -4.78
CA SER A 436 -18.61 31.92 -4.49
C SER A 436 -18.12 31.96 -3.05
N THR A 437 -16.82 32.15 -2.86
CA THR A 437 -16.20 32.57 -1.59
C THR A 437 -16.72 33.94 -1.20
N ASN A 438 -17.51 34.00 -0.13
CA ASN A 438 -17.71 35.17 0.71
C ASN A 438 -18.19 34.69 2.09
N ALA A 439 -17.24 34.51 3.01
CA ALA A 439 -17.55 34.43 4.43
C ALA A 439 -16.46 35.18 5.20
N SER A 440 -16.80 36.43 5.49
CA SER A 440 -16.08 37.36 6.34
C SER A 440 -15.76 36.77 7.71
N GLU A 441 -14.52 37.02 8.12
CA GLU A 441 -13.97 36.92 9.46
C GLU A 441 -14.98 37.25 10.58
N ARG A 442 -15.10 36.32 11.54
CA ARG A 442 -15.44 36.68 12.91
C ARG A 442 -14.71 35.75 13.87
N SER A 443 -13.46 36.12 14.16
CA SER A 443 -12.63 35.55 15.22
C SER A 443 -13.35 35.69 16.57
N LEU A 444 -13.68 34.56 17.18
CA LEU A 444 -14.04 34.46 18.59
C LEU A 444 -12.86 33.80 19.30
N LYS A 445 -12.07 34.64 19.98
CA LYS A 445 -11.01 34.24 20.89
C LYS A 445 -11.62 33.36 21.99
N SER A 446 -11.17 32.12 22.09
CA SER A 446 -11.36 31.30 23.29
C SER A 446 -10.03 31.11 24.00
N SER A 447 -10.16 31.04 25.32
CA SER A 447 -9.16 31.38 26.34
C SER A 447 -8.05 30.36 26.47
N GLU A 448 -6.86 30.87 26.82
CA GLU A 448 -5.68 30.12 27.25
C GLU A 448 -6.03 29.08 28.33
N SER A 449 -5.63 27.83 28.11
CA SER A 449 -5.39 26.87 29.18
C SER A 449 -4.19 25.98 28.83
N ASN A 450 -3.11 26.22 29.57
CA ASN A 450 -2.00 25.34 29.94
C ASN A 450 -1.53 24.26 28.94
N GLY A 451 -0.51 24.64 28.16
CA GLY A 451 0.80 23.97 28.20
C GLY A 451 0.85 22.46 27.97
N SER A 452 0.55 22.02 26.75
CA SER A 452 1.09 20.76 26.23
C SER A 452 1.92 21.07 24.99
N LYS A 453 3.23 20.84 25.08
CA LYS A 453 4.19 21.06 23.99
C LYS A 453 3.86 20.07 22.85
N ARG A 454 3.27 20.59 21.79
CA ARG A 454 2.85 19.88 20.58
C ARG A 454 4.08 19.38 19.79
N GLY A 455 4.04 18.11 19.40
CA GLY A 455 5.14 17.36 18.77
C GLY A 455 4.77 16.88 17.36
N LEU A 456 5.80 16.66 16.54
CA LEU A 456 5.81 16.55 15.09
C LEU A 456 4.90 15.45 14.48
N TYR A 457 4.17 15.84 13.43
CA TYR A 457 3.25 15.07 12.56
C TYR A 457 3.85 13.90 11.76
N PHE A 458 5.18 13.73 11.73
CA PHE A 458 5.81 12.51 11.24
C PHE A 458 7.25 12.48 11.78
N GLY A 459 7.44 11.73 12.85
CA GLY A 459 8.70 11.67 13.57
C GLY A 459 8.51 10.83 14.83
N ALA A 460 9.54 10.07 15.18
CA ALA A 460 9.55 9.26 16.39
C ALA A 460 9.00 10.05 17.58
N TRP A 461 8.24 9.39 18.44
CA TRP A 461 7.99 9.87 19.80
C TRP A 461 9.28 9.77 20.63
N ASP A 462 10.36 10.36 20.13
CA ASP A 462 11.57 10.58 20.90
C ASP A 462 11.59 12.05 21.28
N ARG A 463 11.59 12.28 22.60
CA ARG A 463 11.83 13.62 23.14
C ARG A 463 13.06 14.24 22.45
N PRO A 464 13.10 15.57 22.26
CA PRO A 464 14.31 16.31 21.86
C PRO A 464 15.50 16.23 22.86
N GLY A 465 15.53 15.24 23.77
CA GLY A 465 16.57 15.04 24.75
C GLY A 465 17.34 13.71 24.64
N SER A 466 16.92 12.76 23.79
CA SER A 466 17.59 11.47 23.63
C SER A 466 18.23 11.31 22.24
N GLN A 467 19.01 12.31 21.83
CA GLN A 467 19.79 12.25 20.59
C GLN A 467 20.99 11.28 20.67
N LYS A 468 21.09 10.46 21.72
CA LYS A 468 22.26 9.62 22.01
C LYS A 468 22.18 8.16 21.56
N ASP A 469 21.00 7.63 21.22
CA ASP A 469 20.86 6.23 20.80
C ASP A 469 20.10 6.09 19.47
N LYS A 470 20.65 6.66 18.39
CA LYS A 470 20.19 6.41 17.00
C LYS A 470 20.55 5.00 16.48
N THR A 471 20.91 4.05 17.35
CA THR A 471 21.53 2.79 16.94
C THR A 471 20.56 1.62 16.80
N ARG A 472 19.25 1.83 17.02
CA ARG A 472 18.24 0.76 16.95
C ARG A 472 17.03 1.14 16.08
N PRO A 473 16.65 0.32 15.10
CA PRO A 473 15.44 0.53 14.33
C PRO A 473 14.23 0.28 15.24
N GLN A 474 13.39 1.30 15.42
CA GLN A 474 12.18 1.22 16.23
C GLN A 474 10.94 1.36 15.34
N ARG A 475 9.91 0.54 15.61
CA ARG A 475 8.61 0.65 14.95
C ARG A 475 7.99 2.02 15.29
N ARG A 476 7.87 2.88 14.29
CA ARG A 476 7.37 4.25 14.46
C ARG A 476 5.88 4.27 14.81
N LYS A 477 5.48 5.16 15.71
CA LYS A 477 4.07 5.36 16.06
C LYS A 477 3.43 6.30 15.03
N LEU A 478 2.41 5.82 14.33
CA LEU A 478 1.67 6.63 13.36
C LEU A 478 0.69 7.54 14.10
N ALA A 479 0.87 8.85 13.93
CA ALA A 479 -0.10 9.85 14.33
C ALA A 479 -0.60 10.60 13.09
N ALA A 480 -1.87 11.00 13.08
CA ALA A 480 -2.52 11.59 11.93
C ALA A 480 -3.47 12.72 12.34
N ALA A 481 -3.45 13.82 11.60
CA ALA A 481 -4.53 14.79 11.62
C ALA A 481 -5.71 14.21 10.82
N LEU A 482 -6.83 14.00 11.50
CA LEU A 482 -8.07 13.54 10.91
C LEU A 482 -8.84 14.73 10.33
N HIS A 483 -9.30 14.57 9.09
CA HIS A 483 -10.10 15.57 8.42
C HIS A 483 -11.31 14.92 7.75
N PRO A 484 -12.54 15.47 7.86
CA PRO A 484 -13.73 14.86 7.24
C PRO A 484 -13.66 14.68 5.71
N SER A 485 -12.70 15.33 5.03
CA SER A 485 -12.37 15.13 3.62
C SER A 485 -10.88 14.86 3.37
N GLY A 486 -10.22 14.28 4.38
CA GLY A 486 -8.79 14.01 4.43
C GLY A 486 -8.33 12.98 3.40
N TRP A 487 -7.02 12.96 3.16
CA TRP A 487 -6.40 12.04 2.23
C TRP A 487 -6.43 10.58 2.71
N LEU A 488 -6.56 10.35 4.03
CA LEU A 488 -6.67 9.01 4.64
C LEU A 488 -7.95 8.30 4.20
N SER A 489 -9.11 8.91 4.41
CA SER A 489 -10.39 8.38 3.91
C SER A 489 -10.38 8.17 2.39
N LYS A 490 -9.84 9.12 1.62
CA LYS A 490 -9.75 9.00 0.15
C LYS A 490 -8.90 7.80 -0.28
N SER A 491 -7.81 7.52 0.42
CA SER A 491 -6.93 6.38 0.12
C SER A 491 -7.69 5.05 0.23
N TYR A 492 -8.46 4.87 1.31
CA TYR A 492 -9.30 3.69 1.51
C TYR A 492 -10.45 3.63 0.50
N ILE A 493 -11.23 4.70 0.38
CA ILE A 493 -12.42 4.74 -0.49
C ILE A 493 -12.06 4.55 -1.97
N TYR A 494 -10.89 5.02 -2.40
CA TYR A 494 -10.41 4.80 -3.77
C TYR A 494 -9.78 3.42 -3.97
N GLY A 495 -9.53 2.67 -2.89
CA GLY A 495 -8.89 1.36 -2.93
C GLY A 495 -7.40 1.41 -3.28
N LEU A 496 -6.77 2.60 -3.29
CA LEU A 496 -5.35 2.75 -3.57
C LEU A 496 -4.55 2.52 -2.28
N VAL A 497 -4.43 1.24 -1.92
CA VAL A 497 -3.68 0.78 -0.75
C VAL A 497 -2.58 -0.17 -1.22
N LEU A 498 -1.38 -0.01 -0.65
CA LEU A 498 -0.27 -0.94 -0.84
C LEU A 498 -0.21 -1.95 0.30
N PRO A 499 0.25 -3.19 0.03
CA PRO A 499 0.43 -4.22 1.06
C PRO A 499 1.24 -3.77 2.28
N GLY A 500 0.75 -4.12 3.47
CA GLY A 500 1.33 -3.74 4.76
C GLY A 500 0.28 -3.31 5.79
N ASP A 501 0.74 -2.66 6.86
CA ASP A 501 -0.12 -2.22 7.97
C ASP A 501 -0.94 -0.97 7.68
N GLY A 502 -0.73 -0.30 6.54
CA GLY A 502 -1.48 0.90 6.14
C GLY A 502 -3.01 0.73 6.13
N MET A 503 -3.52 -0.44 5.71
CA MET A 503 -4.96 -0.69 5.64
C MET A 503 -5.68 -0.52 6.99
N CYS A 504 -5.10 -0.99 8.09
CA CYS A 504 -5.73 -0.85 9.42
C CYS A 504 -5.81 0.62 9.88
N HIS A 505 -4.82 1.43 9.47
CA HIS A 505 -4.80 2.84 9.76
C HIS A 505 -5.85 3.58 8.94
N PHE A 506 -5.95 3.27 7.64
CA PHE A 506 -6.97 3.88 6.80
C PHE A 506 -8.38 3.51 7.21
N LEU A 507 -8.66 2.25 7.59
CA LEU A 507 -9.97 1.83 8.07
C LEU A 507 -10.41 2.62 9.31
N MET A 508 -9.55 2.70 10.33
CA MET A 508 -9.89 3.43 11.56
C MET A 508 -9.95 4.94 11.33
N ALA A 509 -9.02 5.52 10.58
CA ALA A 509 -9.07 6.92 10.22
C ALA A 509 -10.35 7.25 9.45
N THR A 510 -10.73 6.41 8.48
CA THR A 510 -11.98 6.58 7.73
C THR A 510 -13.18 6.48 8.65
N LEU A 511 -13.23 5.51 9.57
CA LEU A 511 -14.33 5.38 10.52
C LEU A 511 -14.47 6.61 11.42
N LEU A 512 -13.36 7.09 11.96
CA LEU A 512 -13.31 8.28 12.83
C LEU A 512 -13.68 9.55 12.06
N GLU A 513 -13.05 9.79 10.91
CA GLU A 513 -13.37 10.92 10.04
C GLU A 513 -14.84 10.90 9.64
N ASN A 514 -15.44 9.71 9.53
CA ASN A 514 -16.84 9.56 9.21
C ASN A 514 -17.81 9.84 10.38
N ASP A 515 -17.32 9.89 11.63
CA ASP A 515 -18.14 10.00 12.83
C ASP A 515 -17.97 11.38 13.45
N SER A 516 -18.88 12.30 13.12
CA SER A 516 -18.82 13.67 13.62
C SER A 516 -18.85 13.75 15.16
N LYS A 517 -19.54 12.82 15.82
CA LYS A 517 -19.57 12.77 17.29
C LYS A 517 -18.25 12.26 17.85
N ALA A 518 -17.65 11.24 17.24
CA ALA A 518 -16.33 10.76 17.65
C ALA A 518 -15.27 11.85 17.45
N MET A 519 -15.30 12.55 16.31
CA MET A 519 -14.38 13.67 16.01
C MET A 519 -14.50 14.81 17.03
N GLU A 520 -15.73 15.17 17.44
CA GLU A 520 -15.96 16.20 18.46
C GLU A 520 -15.38 15.80 19.83
N ARG A 521 -15.46 14.51 20.19
CA ARG A 521 -15.00 14.00 21.49
C ARG A 521 -13.51 13.69 21.56
N LEU A 522 -12.97 13.10 20.50
CA LEU A 522 -11.57 12.63 20.44
C LEU A 522 -10.61 13.72 19.93
N GLY A 523 -11.14 14.72 19.21
CA GLY A 523 -10.36 15.74 18.54
C GLY A 523 -9.85 15.32 17.17
N SER A 524 -9.24 16.26 16.47
CA SER A 524 -8.73 16.08 15.10
C SER A 524 -7.35 15.41 15.03
N PHE A 525 -6.73 15.04 16.14
CA PHE A 525 -5.42 14.38 16.13
C PHE A 525 -5.54 12.95 16.66
N ALA A 526 -5.17 11.98 15.83
CA ALA A 526 -5.30 10.55 16.10
C ALA A 526 -3.95 9.85 16.26
N ASN A 527 -3.82 9.03 17.29
CA ASN A 527 -2.69 8.11 17.45
C ASN A 527 -3.10 6.71 16.97
N LEU A 528 -2.97 6.44 15.67
CA LEU A 528 -3.45 5.21 15.02
C LEU A 528 -2.65 3.95 15.39
N CYS A 529 -1.56 4.09 16.13
CA CYS A 529 -0.83 2.96 16.75
C CYS A 529 -1.14 2.77 18.24
N GLY A 530 -1.93 3.67 18.84
CA GLY A 530 -2.28 3.66 20.26
C GLY A 530 -3.68 3.13 20.54
N GLY A 531 -4.34 3.71 21.53
CA GLY A 531 -5.76 3.47 21.79
C GLY A 531 -6.47 4.71 22.29
N PHE A 532 -7.80 4.62 22.40
CA PHE A 532 -8.67 5.69 22.84
C PHE A 532 -9.92 5.13 23.53
N VAL A 533 -10.59 5.98 24.30
CA VAL A 533 -11.87 5.70 24.93
C VAL A 533 -12.95 6.53 24.25
N TYR A 534 -14.04 5.89 23.83
CA TYR A 534 -15.17 6.54 23.18
C TYR A 534 -16.48 5.83 23.51
N SER A 535 -17.48 6.60 23.95
CA SER A 535 -18.86 6.11 24.18
C SER A 535 -18.92 4.84 25.06
N GLY A 536 -18.14 4.80 26.14
CA GLY A 536 -18.16 3.71 27.12
C GLY A 536 -17.42 2.44 26.70
N LYS A 537 -16.63 2.49 25.62
CA LYS A 537 -15.73 1.41 25.17
C LYS A 537 -14.31 1.94 24.99
N SER A 538 -13.33 1.04 25.05
CA SER A 538 -11.97 1.35 24.64
C SER A 538 -11.62 0.67 23.31
N PHE A 539 -10.83 1.35 22.49
CA PHE A 539 -10.40 0.93 21.16
C PHE A 539 -8.88 0.98 21.08
N TRP A 540 -8.25 -0.07 20.56
CA TRP A 540 -6.80 -0.22 20.59
C TRP A 540 -6.29 -0.82 19.30
N SER A 541 -5.21 -0.25 18.77
CA SER A 541 -4.44 -0.91 17.72
C SER A 541 -3.78 -2.16 18.29
N THR A 542 -3.75 -3.24 17.51
CA THR A 542 -2.98 -4.46 17.81
C THR A 542 -1.47 -4.22 17.77
N SER A 543 -1.02 -3.07 17.28
CA SER A 543 0.36 -2.60 17.43
C SER A 543 0.68 -2.18 18.87
N CYS A 544 -0.35 -1.91 19.68
CA CYS A 544 -0.22 -1.63 21.10
C CYS A 544 -0.36 -2.93 21.92
N ILE A 545 0.56 -3.16 22.86
CA ILE A 545 0.53 -4.35 23.72
C ILE A 545 -0.75 -4.43 24.56
N VAL A 546 -1.29 -3.28 24.99
CA VAL A 546 -2.57 -3.25 25.74
C VAL A 546 -3.69 -3.79 24.88
N GLY A 547 -3.78 -3.39 23.61
CA GLY A 547 -4.76 -3.91 22.67
C GLY A 547 -4.70 -5.44 22.56
N ARG A 548 -3.50 -6.01 22.39
CA ARG A 548 -3.32 -7.48 22.31
C ARG A 548 -3.75 -8.18 23.59
N VAL A 549 -3.38 -7.66 24.76
CA VAL A 549 -3.70 -8.29 26.04
C VAL A 549 -5.21 -8.24 26.32
N ILE A 550 -5.86 -7.09 26.11
CA ILE A 550 -7.28 -6.96 26.42
C ILE A 550 -8.17 -7.66 25.39
N ALA A 551 -7.68 -7.94 24.17
CA ALA A 551 -8.46 -8.61 23.13
C ALA A 551 -8.98 -9.99 23.56
N ALA A 552 -8.23 -10.68 24.42
CA ALA A 552 -8.64 -11.95 25.02
C ALA A 552 -9.74 -11.79 26.09
N GLY A 553 -10.06 -10.55 26.48
CA GLY A 553 -11.08 -10.23 27.48
C GLY A 553 -12.51 -10.52 27.02
N GLN A 554 -13.39 -10.79 27.98
CA GLN A 554 -14.82 -10.90 27.72
C GLN A 554 -15.37 -9.51 27.31
N GLY A 555 -16.27 -9.50 26.32
CA GLY A 555 -16.81 -8.25 25.76
C GLY A 555 -15.90 -7.59 24.72
N SER A 556 -14.73 -8.16 24.44
CA SER A 556 -13.82 -7.64 23.41
C SER A 556 -14.12 -8.19 22.02
N ALA A 557 -13.86 -7.38 20.99
CA ALA A 557 -13.91 -7.78 19.59
C ALA A 557 -12.64 -7.33 18.87
N GLU A 558 -12.21 -8.08 17.85
CA GLU A 558 -10.98 -7.80 17.10
C GLU A 558 -11.27 -7.92 15.60
N CYS A 559 -10.80 -6.94 14.84
CA CYS A 559 -10.96 -6.89 13.39
C CYS A 559 -9.87 -6.03 12.77
N MET A 560 -9.21 -6.52 11.71
CA MET A 560 -8.30 -5.74 10.86
C MET A 560 -7.29 -4.90 11.65
N GLY A 561 -6.63 -5.52 12.64
CA GLY A 561 -5.59 -4.88 13.43
C GLY A 561 -6.08 -3.91 14.51
N TRP A 562 -7.38 -3.87 14.80
CA TRP A 562 -7.99 -3.10 15.89
C TRP A 562 -8.80 -3.99 16.82
N VAL A 563 -8.85 -3.57 18.09
CA VAL A 563 -9.54 -4.24 19.17
C VAL A 563 -10.50 -3.25 19.82
N SER A 564 -11.75 -3.63 20.05
CA SER A 564 -12.67 -2.94 20.95
C SER A 564 -12.86 -3.74 22.23
N SER A 565 -13.11 -3.06 23.35
CA SER A 565 -13.30 -3.71 24.64
C SER A 565 -14.21 -2.90 25.56
N ASP A 566 -14.96 -3.60 26.40
CA ASP A 566 -15.72 -3.02 27.52
C ASP A 566 -14.81 -2.64 28.70
N ILE A 567 -13.53 -3.03 28.66
CA ILE A 567 -12.54 -2.67 29.67
C ILE A 567 -12.09 -1.22 29.43
N LEU A 568 -12.27 -0.36 30.44
CA LEU A 568 -11.90 1.04 30.38
C LEU A 568 -10.65 1.35 31.23
N PRO A 569 -9.73 2.21 30.75
CA PRO A 569 -8.65 2.75 31.57
C PRO A 569 -9.20 3.54 32.77
N LEU A 570 -8.56 3.41 33.93
CA LEU A 570 -8.96 4.15 35.13
C LEU A 570 -8.68 5.65 34.96
N GLY A 571 -9.67 6.49 35.27
CA GLY A 571 -9.53 7.95 35.26
C GLY A 571 -9.54 8.60 33.88
N ILE A 572 -9.93 7.86 32.83
CA ILE A 572 -10.10 8.38 31.47
C ILE A 572 -11.54 8.10 31.02
N ASP A 573 -12.33 9.16 30.87
CA ASP A 573 -13.73 9.04 30.45
C ASP A 573 -13.88 8.95 28.92
N GLU A 574 -13.31 9.90 28.17
CA GLU A 574 -13.22 9.89 26.71
C GLU A 574 -11.91 10.53 26.25
N GLY A 575 -11.35 10.06 25.14
CA GLY A 575 -10.13 10.64 24.53
C GLY A 575 -9.04 9.62 24.22
N TRP A 576 -7.98 10.10 23.57
CA TRP A 576 -6.80 9.30 23.23
C TRP A 576 -5.98 8.93 24.47
N VAL A 577 -5.50 7.70 24.49
CA VAL A 577 -4.67 7.15 25.56
C VAL A 577 -3.26 6.90 25.01
N ASN A 578 -2.30 7.63 25.58
CA ASN A 578 -0.89 7.47 25.23
C ASN A 578 -0.21 6.52 26.20
N ILE A 579 0.32 5.42 25.66
CA ILE A 579 1.12 4.47 26.41
C ILE A 579 2.59 4.68 26.07
N GLU A 580 3.35 5.05 27.08
CA GLU A 580 4.80 5.05 27.04
C GLU A 580 5.27 3.62 27.31
N VAL A 581 6.10 3.10 26.40
CA VAL A 581 6.73 1.79 26.57
C VAL A 581 8.17 2.07 26.94
N GLU A 582 8.58 1.65 28.12
CA GLU A 582 9.97 1.78 28.56
C GLU A 582 10.83 0.82 27.73
N GLU A 583 11.93 1.32 27.19
CA GLU A 583 12.89 0.46 26.51
C GLU A 583 13.56 -0.46 27.52
N VAL A 584 13.38 -1.77 27.33
CA VAL A 584 14.08 -2.76 28.14
C VAL A 584 15.55 -2.74 27.70
N ALA A 585 16.41 -2.14 28.54
CA ALA A 585 17.86 -2.17 28.36
C ALA A 585 18.37 -3.62 28.54
N GLY A 586 18.40 -4.38 27.45
CA GLY A 586 18.72 -5.81 27.46
C GLY A 586 19.43 -6.26 26.19
N ARG A 587 20.57 -6.93 26.39
CA ARG A 587 21.46 -7.49 25.38
C ARG A 587 20.81 -8.66 24.64
N CYS A 588 20.78 -8.58 23.32
CA CYS A 588 20.95 -9.74 22.43
C CYS A 588 21.87 -9.30 21.29
N TYR A 589 23.14 -9.04 21.62
CA TYR A 589 24.18 -9.27 20.63
C TYR A 589 24.18 -10.78 20.41
N VAL A 590 23.53 -11.24 19.35
CA VAL A 590 23.94 -12.50 18.73
C VAL A 590 25.32 -12.18 18.16
N SER A 591 26.37 -12.52 18.91
CA SER A 591 27.72 -12.53 18.39
C SER A 591 27.74 -13.37 17.12
N ASP A 592 28.23 -12.80 16.02
CA ASP A 592 28.48 -13.44 14.72
C ASP A 592 29.47 -14.63 14.75
N GLU A 593 29.69 -15.26 15.91
CA GLU A 593 30.53 -16.43 16.10
C GLU A 593 29.73 -17.61 16.64
N MET A 594 28.69 -18.04 15.92
CA MET A 594 28.35 -19.47 15.85
C MET A 594 27.83 -19.75 14.45
N GLY A 595 28.78 -19.94 13.52
CA GLY A 595 28.49 -20.65 12.28
C GLY A 595 27.97 -22.03 12.63
N ILE A 596 26.67 -22.23 12.46
CA ILE A 596 26.07 -23.56 12.43
C ILE A 596 26.66 -24.24 11.19
N LYS A 597 27.70 -25.05 11.41
CA LYS A 597 28.13 -26.05 10.42
C LYS A 597 26.99 -27.03 10.26
N LEU A 598 26.18 -26.81 9.23
CA LEU A 598 25.35 -27.85 8.63
C LEU A 598 26.30 -28.96 8.19
N THR A 599 26.39 -30.02 8.99
CA THR A 599 27.10 -31.23 8.60
C THR A 599 26.15 -32.04 7.74
N ASP A 600 26.48 -32.13 6.45
CA ASP A 600 25.84 -33.02 5.49
C ASP A 600 26.05 -34.47 5.97
N SER A 601 24.98 -35.09 6.46
CA SER A 601 24.97 -36.51 6.82
C SER A 601 24.71 -37.34 5.57
N ARG A 602 25.70 -37.39 4.68
CA ARG A 602 25.80 -38.45 3.66
C ARG A 602 26.62 -39.60 4.21
N GLY A 603 26.06 -40.80 4.04
CA GLY A 603 26.44 -42.01 4.73
C GLY A 603 27.93 -42.36 4.63
N GLN A 604 28.48 -42.75 5.78
CA GLN A 604 29.71 -43.52 5.85
C GLN A 604 29.43 -44.94 5.35
N GLY A 605 29.80 -45.19 4.09
CA GLY A 605 30.08 -46.52 3.57
C GLY A 605 31.58 -46.80 3.70
N ALA A 606 31.92 -47.89 4.38
CA ALA A 606 33.28 -48.27 4.71
C ALA A 606 34.10 -48.83 3.51
N SER A 607 35.41 -48.65 3.65
CA SER A 607 36.52 -49.49 3.17
C SER A 607 36.98 -49.38 1.70
N GLY A 608 38.29 -49.13 1.55
CA GLY A 608 39.04 -49.28 0.30
C GLY A 608 40.34 -48.49 0.33
N GLN A 609 41.45 -49.18 0.59
CA GLN A 609 42.82 -48.67 0.63
C GLN A 609 43.23 -47.96 -0.67
N GLU A 610 44.04 -46.90 -0.59
CA GLU A 610 45.43 -46.92 -1.06
C GLU A 610 46.15 -45.59 -0.80
N SER A 611 47.42 -45.75 -0.45
CA SER A 611 48.41 -44.76 -0.07
C SER A 611 49.01 -44.11 -1.30
N GLU A 612 49.25 -42.79 -1.30
CA GLU A 612 50.56 -42.25 -1.71
C GLU A 612 50.71 -40.75 -1.40
N THR A 613 51.86 -40.47 -0.80
CA THR A 613 52.46 -39.19 -0.41
C THR A 613 52.95 -38.36 -1.59
N LEU A 614 52.76 -37.03 -1.54
CA LEU A 614 53.62 -35.93 -2.05
C LEU A 614 52.76 -34.65 -2.00
N GLY A 615 53.02 -33.57 -1.25
CA GLY A 615 54.28 -32.91 -0.91
C GLY A 615 54.56 -31.78 -1.89
N LYS A 616 54.05 -30.55 -1.65
CA LYS A 616 54.82 -29.27 -1.65
C LYS A 616 53.99 -28.00 -1.60
N GLU A 617 54.63 -27.01 -0.99
CA GLU A 617 54.24 -25.64 -0.65
C GLU A 617 54.12 -24.67 -1.84
N ALA A 618 53.43 -23.55 -1.54
CA ALA A 618 53.70 -22.17 -1.96
C ALA A 618 53.44 -21.76 -3.43
N ARG A 619 52.33 -21.07 -3.66
CA ARG A 619 52.25 -19.59 -3.70
C ARG A 619 50.81 -19.10 -3.74
#